data_AF-A0A9D6PNS7-F1
#
_entry.id   AF-A0A9D6PNS7-F1
#
_cell.length_a   1.000
_cell.length_b   1.000
_cell.length_c   1.000
_cell.angle_alpha   90.00
_cell.angle_beta   90.00
_cell.angle_gamma   90.00
#
_symmetry.space_group_name_H-M   'P 1'
#
loop_
_entity.id
_entity.type
_entity.pdbx_description
1 polymer ?
#
loop_
_entity_poly.entity_id
_entity_poly.type
_entity_poly.pdbx_seq_one_letter_code
_entity_poly.pdbx_strand_id
1 'polypeptide(L)'
;MSNSMQSVQSVEITERHHDQRLDNFLMGQLKGLPKSLVYKLLRSGQVRVNKGRKKPEYRLQTGDVVRIPPISRQDKQDDDVAPKFLLEQLRQSILFEDEQLLAINKPVGLAVHGG
;
A
#
# COMPACT_ATOMS: atom_id res chain seq x y z
N MET A 1 -17.00 10.39 4.29
CA MET A 1 -16.37 11.72 4.28
C MET A 1 -15.00 11.61 3.64
N SER A 2 -14.82 12.26 2.48
CA SER A 2 -13.60 12.25 1.67
C SER A 2 -12.50 13.04 2.36
N ASN A 3 -11.32 12.44 2.55
CA ASN A 3 -10.11 13.22 2.80
C ASN A 3 -9.12 12.95 1.67
N SER A 4 -9.17 13.80 0.64
CA SER A 4 -8.12 13.93 -0.36
C SER A 4 -7.10 14.91 0.21
N MET A 5 -5.92 14.44 0.61
CA MET A 5 -4.87 15.31 1.15
C MET A 5 -4.04 15.87 -0.02
N GLN A 6 -4.43 17.06 -0.50
CA GLN A 6 -3.81 17.71 -1.66
C GLN A 6 -2.50 18.44 -1.34
N SER A 7 -2.10 18.52 -0.07
CA SER A 7 -0.89 19.21 0.37
C SER A 7 -0.04 18.33 1.30
N VAL A 8 1.27 18.62 1.33
CA VAL A 8 2.19 18.03 2.30
C VAL A 8 1.74 18.40 3.71
N GLN A 9 1.67 17.42 4.60
CA GLN A 9 1.32 17.64 5.99
C GLN A 9 2.53 17.40 6.89
N SER A 10 2.65 18.22 7.94
CA SER A 10 3.61 18.01 9.02
C SER A 10 2.81 17.79 10.30
N VAL A 11 2.97 16.62 10.91
CA VAL A 11 2.24 16.24 12.12
C VAL A 11 3.24 16.14 13.27
N GLU A 12 3.03 16.94 14.30
CA GLU A 12 3.80 16.86 15.54
C GLU A 12 3.25 15.74 16.42
N ILE A 13 4.15 14.93 16.97
CA ILE A 13 3.83 13.80 17.84
C ILE A 13 3.61 14.31 19.25
N THR A 14 2.39 14.10 19.75
CA THR A 14 2.03 14.35 21.15
C THR A 14 2.20 13.10 22.00
N GLU A 15 2.08 13.25 23.32
CA GLU A 15 2.11 12.14 24.29
C GLU A 15 1.20 10.97 23.92
N ARG A 16 0.06 11.23 23.25
CA ARG A 16 -0.86 10.19 22.79
C ARG A 16 -0.21 9.17 21.83
N HIS A 17 0.77 9.63 21.07
CA HIS A 17 1.47 8.85 20.05
C HIS A 17 2.91 8.53 20.45
N HIS A 18 3.30 8.85 21.69
CA HIS A 18 4.59 8.51 22.25
C HIS A 18 4.79 6.99 22.21
N ASP A 19 6.00 6.57 21.84
CA ASP A 19 6.42 5.18 21.74
C ASP A 19 5.60 4.33 20.72
N GLN A 20 4.74 4.96 19.92
CA GLN A 20 4.02 4.30 18.84
C GLN A 20 4.98 4.03 17.67
N ARG A 21 4.89 2.85 17.06
CA ARG A 21 5.61 2.57 15.81
C ARG A 21 5.15 3.49 14.69
N LEU A 22 6.09 3.98 13.89
CA LEU A 22 5.84 4.88 12.77
C LEU A 22 4.86 4.29 11.74
N ASP A 23 4.98 3.02 11.40
CA ASP A 23 4.04 2.38 10.48
C ASP A 23 2.61 2.34 11.04
N ASN A 24 2.44 1.96 12.30
CA ASN A 24 1.13 1.96 12.97
C ASN A 24 0.52 3.36 13.05
N PHE A 25 1.34 4.37 13.36
CA PHE A 25 0.90 5.77 13.34
C PHE A 25 0.39 6.18 11.95
N LEU A 26 1.15 5.87 10.90
CA LEU A 26 0.76 6.18 9.52
C LEU A 26 -0.49 5.42 9.07
N MET A 27 -0.67 4.17 9.48
CA MET A 27 -1.90 3.41 9.19
C MET A 27 -3.14 4.06 9.84
N GLY A 28 -2.95 4.67 11.02
CA GLY A 28 -3.99 5.45 11.70
C GLY A 28 -4.28 6.79 11.03
N GLN A 29 -3.27 7.47 10.49
CA GLN A 29 -3.42 8.75 9.79
C GLN A 29 -3.96 8.57 8.35
N LEU A 30 -3.48 7.54 7.65
CA LEU A 30 -3.76 7.24 6.26
C LEU A 30 -4.84 6.17 6.12
N LYS A 31 -5.98 6.37 6.79
CA LYS A 31 -7.06 5.38 6.84
C LYS A 31 -7.56 5.01 5.45
N GLY A 32 -7.65 3.70 5.20
CA GLY A 32 -8.17 3.15 3.95
C GLY A 32 -7.18 3.19 2.78
N LEU A 33 -5.88 3.35 3.05
CA LEU A 33 -4.82 3.00 2.11
C LEU A 33 -4.36 1.55 2.34
N PRO A 34 -3.95 0.82 1.27
CA PRO A 34 -3.31 -0.48 1.41
C PRO A 34 -2.01 -0.38 2.23
N LYS A 35 -1.72 -1.43 3.00
CA LYS A 35 -0.47 -1.55 3.76
C LYS A 35 0.74 -1.41 2.83
N SER A 36 0.72 -2.08 1.67
CA SER A 36 1.78 -2.02 0.66
C SER A 36 2.18 -0.59 0.29
N LEU A 37 1.19 0.29 0.10
CA LEU A 37 1.40 1.70 -0.25
C LEU A 37 2.08 2.47 0.89
N VAL A 38 1.64 2.30 2.15
CA VAL A 38 2.30 2.94 3.31
C VAL A 38 3.77 2.53 3.40
N TYR A 39 4.08 1.24 3.22
CA TYR A 39 5.46 0.77 3.19
C TYR A 39 6.23 1.29 1.96
N LYS A 40 5.59 1.46 0.80
CA LYS A 40 6.19 2.08 -0.39
C LYS A 40 6.58 3.54 -0.10
N LEU A 41 5.72 4.32 0.56
CA LEU A 41 5.99 5.72 0.93
C LEU A 41 7.15 5.85 1.92
N LEU A 42 7.25 4.92 2.88
CA LEU A 42 8.39 4.84 3.82
C LEU A 42 9.69 4.43 3.10
N ARG A 43 9.62 3.46 2.19
CA ARG A 43 10.79 2.99 1.42
C ARG A 43 11.29 3.98 0.38
N SER A 44 10.40 4.76 -0.24
CA SER A 44 10.77 5.82 -1.18
C SER A 44 11.26 7.09 -0.47
N GLY A 45 11.11 7.19 0.86
CA GLY A 45 11.54 8.35 1.64
C GLY A 45 10.65 9.58 1.47
N GLN A 46 9.43 9.40 0.97
CA GLN A 46 8.44 10.47 0.87
C GLN A 46 7.92 10.88 2.25
N VAL A 47 7.76 9.89 3.15
CA VAL A 47 7.53 10.13 4.58
C VAL A 47 8.86 10.34 5.31
N ARG A 48 8.93 11.38 6.15
CA ARG A 48 10.14 11.72 6.91
C ARG A 48 9.80 12.07 8.35
N VAL A 49 10.71 11.76 9.27
CA VAL A 49 10.64 12.19 10.67
C VAL A 49 11.82 13.11 10.93
N ASN A 50 11.56 14.32 11.41
CA ASN A 50 12.59 15.35 11.66
C ASN A 50 13.51 15.55 10.44
N LYS A 51 12.91 15.65 9.24
CA LYS A 51 13.59 15.78 7.93
C LYS A 51 14.43 14.57 7.48
N GLY A 52 14.55 13.52 8.30
CA GLY A 52 15.27 12.29 8.00
C GLY A 52 14.37 11.12 7.61
N ARG A 53 14.93 10.13 6.91
CA ARG A 53 14.26 8.84 6.66
C ARG A 53 14.40 7.94 7.89
N LYS A 54 13.31 7.31 8.32
CA LYS A 54 13.28 6.35 9.43
C LYS A 54 12.72 5.01 8.96
N LYS A 55 13.08 3.94 9.67
CA LYS A 55 12.55 2.60 9.42
C LYS A 55 11.09 2.51 9.90
N PRO A 56 10.26 1.61 9.35
CA PRO A 56 8.88 1.40 9.79
C PRO A 56 8.76 1.11 11.30
N GLU A 57 9.74 0.41 11.87
CA GLU A 57 9.79 0.01 13.29
C GLU A 57 10.22 1.14 14.23
N TYR A 58 10.57 2.31 13.69
CA TYR A 58 10.94 3.48 14.49
C TYR A 58 9.83 3.83 15.47
N ARG A 59 10.18 4.02 16.74
CA ARG A 59 9.25 4.39 17.81
C ARG A 59 9.27 5.90 17.99
N LEU A 60 8.13 6.52 17.70
CA LEU A 60 7.95 7.97 17.73
C LEU A 60 8.17 8.52 19.13
N GLN A 61 8.80 9.68 19.21
CA GLN A 61 9.01 10.41 20.45
C GLN A 61 8.13 11.66 20.48
N THR A 62 7.71 12.09 21.67
CA THR A 62 6.99 13.37 21.82
C THR A 62 7.85 14.51 21.26
N GLY A 63 7.26 15.37 20.45
CA GLY A 63 7.95 16.46 19.75
C GLY A 63 8.56 16.07 18.40
N ASP A 64 8.53 14.78 18.00
CA ASP A 64 8.88 14.40 16.63
C ASP A 64 7.94 15.06 15.62
N VAL A 65 8.47 15.49 14.48
CA VAL A 65 7.67 16.04 13.37
C VAL A 65 7.68 15.07 12.20
N VAL A 66 6.53 14.48 11.90
CA VAL A 66 6.30 13.56 10.79
C VAL A 66 5.77 14.29 9.58
N ARG A 67 6.56 14.34 8.50
CA ARG A 67 6.15 14.85 7.19
C ARG A 67 5.49 13.74 6.39
N ILE A 68 4.25 13.96 5.96
CA ILE A 68 3.44 13.06 5.14
C ILE A 68 3.23 13.71 3.77
N PRO A 69 3.50 13.01 2.66
CA PRO A 69 3.28 13.55 1.31
C PRO A 69 1.77 13.72 1.01
N PRO A 70 1.40 14.57 0.03
CA PRO A 70 0.04 14.56 -0.49
C PRO A 70 -0.25 13.19 -1.13
N ILE A 71 -1.44 12.64 -0.86
CA ILE A 71 -1.87 11.34 -1.40
C ILE A 71 -3.20 11.55 -2.10
N SER A 72 -3.23 11.25 -3.40
CA SER A 72 -4.44 11.38 -4.20
C SER A 72 -5.23 10.08 -4.14
N ARG A 73 -6.57 10.17 -4.26
CA ARG A 73 -7.44 9.00 -4.28
C ARG A 73 -7.17 8.09 -5.49
N GLN A 74 -6.50 8.61 -6.54
CA GLN A 74 -6.04 7.84 -7.70
C GLN A 74 -4.91 6.85 -7.36
N ASP A 75 -4.17 7.05 -6.26
CA ASP A 75 -3.19 6.06 -5.77
C ASP A 75 -3.84 4.78 -5.22
N LYS A 76 -5.18 4.70 -5.22
CA LYS A 76 -5.94 3.53 -4.76
C LYS A 76 -6.12 2.43 -5.82
N GLN A 77 -5.66 2.59 -7.07
CA GLN A 77 -6.19 1.76 -8.16
C GLN A 77 -5.22 0.98 -9.05
N ASP A 78 -3.91 0.93 -8.79
CA ASP A 78 -2.99 0.26 -9.74
C ASP A 78 -2.32 -1.03 -9.27
N ASP A 79 -2.68 -1.60 -8.11
CA ASP A 79 -1.99 -2.80 -7.61
C ASP A 79 -2.73 -4.14 -7.85
N ASP A 80 -3.95 -4.15 -8.43
CA ASP A 80 -4.76 -5.39 -8.57
C ASP A 80 -4.95 -5.91 -10.00
N VAL A 81 -4.40 -5.24 -11.02
CA VAL A 81 -4.48 -5.78 -12.39
C VAL A 81 -3.22 -6.58 -12.68
N ALA A 82 -3.37 -7.90 -12.80
CA ALA A 82 -2.31 -8.78 -13.27
C ALA A 82 -1.67 -8.23 -14.56
N PRO A 83 -0.34 -8.37 -14.76
CA PRO A 83 0.32 -7.88 -15.96
C PRO A 83 -0.40 -8.34 -17.23
N LYS A 84 -0.55 -7.45 -18.24
CA LYS A 84 -1.30 -7.74 -19.47
C LYS A 84 -0.90 -9.06 -20.14
N PHE A 85 0.41 -9.34 -20.20
CA PHE A 85 0.95 -10.60 -20.71
C PHE A 85 0.41 -11.83 -19.96
N LEU A 86 0.29 -11.77 -18.64
CA LEU A 86 -0.22 -12.88 -17.83
C LEU A 86 -1.71 -13.11 -18.08
N LEU A 87 -2.49 -12.03 -18.25
CA LEU A 87 -3.90 -12.11 -18.62
C LEU A 87 -4.09 -12.75 -20.00
N GLU A 88 -3.25 -12.36 -20.97
CA GLU A 88 -3.28 -12.91 -22.31
C GLU A 88 -2.91 -14.41 -22.34
N GLN A 89 -1.85 -14.78 -21.62
CA GLN A 89 -1.44 -16.19 -21.48
C GLN A 89 -2.54 -17.05 -20.83
N LEU A 90 -3.22 -16.53 -19.80
CA LEU A 90 -4.34 -17.23 -19.15
C LEU A 90 -5.53 -17.41 -20.08
N ARG A 91 -5.90 -16.37 -20.85
CA ARG A 91 -6.98 -16.45 -21.84
C ARG A 91 -6.69 -17.51 -22.91
N GLN A 92 -5.46 -17.57 -23.40
CA GLN A 92 -5.03 -18.58 -24.38
C GLN A 92 -4.99 -20.01 -23.80
N SER A 93 -5.03 -20.14 -22.47
CA SER A 93 -4.98 -21.43 -21.79
C SER A 93 -6.35 -22.00 -21.43
N ILE A 94 -7.46 -21.32 -21.78
CA ILE A 94 -8.82 -21.81 -21.53
C ILE A 94 -9.09 -23.00 -22.45
N LEU A 95 -9.43 -24.15 -21.85
CA LEU A 95 -9.80 -25.36 -22.57
C LEU A 95 -11.32 -25.47 -22.78
N PHE A 96 -12.09 -24.95 -21.83
CA PHE A 96 -13.54 -25.00 -21.84
C PHE A 96 -14.11 -23.87 -20.96
N GLU A 97 -15.20 -23.24 -21.39
CA GLU A 97 -15.90 -22.21 -20.63
C GLU A 97 -17.41 -22.26 -20.96
N ASP A 98 -18.23 -22.34 -19.93
CA ASP A 98 -19.68 -22.15 -20.00
C ASP A 98 -20.19 -21.37 -18.76
N GLU A 99 -21.51 -21.28 -18.60
CA GLU A 99 -22.15 -20.53 -17.50
C GLU A 99 -21.86 -21.11 -16.09
N GLN A 100 -21.41 -22.36 -15.99
CA GLN A 100 -21.23 -23.07 -14.72
C GLN A 100 -19.80 -23.57 -14.49
N LEU A 101 -19.00 -23.74 -15.55
CA LEU A 101 -17.71 -24.39 -15.51
C LEU A 101 -16.69 -23.67 -16.41
N LEU A 102 -15.50 -23.47 -15.85
CA LEU A 102 -14.31 -22.98 -16.56
C LEU A 102 -13.17 -23.97 -16.34
N ALA A 103 -12.66 -24.58 -17.40
CA ALA A 103 -11.48 -25.44 -17.38
C ALA A 103 -10.29 -24.73 -18.04
N ILE A 104 -9.18 -24.63 -17.32
CA ILE A 104 -7.97 -23.92 -17.76
C ILE A 104 -6.80 -24.89 -17.74
N ASN A 105 -6.06 -24.96 -18.84
CA ASN A 105 -4.75 -25.60 -18.90
C ASN A 105 -3.71 -24.72 -18.20
N LYS A 106 -3.69 -24.78 -16.88
CA LYS A 106 -2.90 -23.87 -16.06
C LYS A 106 -1.41 -23.84 -16.48
N PRO A 107 -0.85 -22.66 -16.83
CA PRO A 107 0.56 -22.53 -17.16
C PRO A 107 1.49 -22.94 -16.02
N VAL A 108 2.67 -23.43 -16.39
CA VAL A 108 3.76 -23.73 -15.46
C VAL A 108 4.16 -22.45 -14.70
N GLY A 109 4.50 -22.59 -13.41
CA GLY A 109 4.98 -21.47 -12.59
C GLY A 109 3.89 -20.58 -11.97
N LEU A 110 2.63 -20.75 -12.35
CA LEU A 110 1.51 -20.09 -11.66
C LEU A 110 1.11 -20.87 -10.39
N ALA A 111 0.73 -20.21 -9.31
CA ALA A 111 0.17 -20.90 -8.12
C ALA A 111 -1.35 -21.15 -8.30
N VAL A 112 -1.89 -22.18 -7.64
CA VAL A 112 -3.36 -22.43 -7.62
C VAL A 112 -4.03 -21.65 -6.48
N HIS A 113 -3.37 -21.58 -5.32
CA HIS A 113 -3.78 -20.78 -4.18
C HIS A 113 -2.56 -20.07 -3.59
N GLY A 114 -2.79 -18.93 -2.93
CA GLY A 114 -1.78 -18.30 -2.08
C GLY A 114 -1.44 -19.21 -0.90
N GLY A 115 -0.18 -19.18 -0.45
CA GLY A 115 0.23 -19.80 0.81
C GLY A 115 -0.24 -19.03 2.03
#